data_AF-A0A540K4I2-F1
#
_entry.id   AF-A0A540K4I2-F1
#
_cell.length_a   1.000
_cell.length_b   1.000
_cell.length_c   1.000
_cell.angle_alpha   90.00
_cell.angle_beta   90.00
_cell.angle_gamma   90.00
#
_symmetry.space_group_name_H-M   'P 1'
#
loop_
_entity.id
_entity.type
_entity.pdbx_description
1 polymer ?
#
loop_
_entity_poly.entity_id
_entity_poly.type
_entity_poly.pdbx_seq_one_letter_code
_entity_poly.pdbx_strand_id
1 'polypeptide(L)' 'MYSEPAKFVANLRDKKTDKNIIMFKCELGAGHFSKSGRFEKLQEDAFIYTFIMKTLDMVPAGGSGGN' A
#
# COMPACT_ATOMS: atom_id res chain seq x y z
N MET A 1 6.13 -15.15 -8.83
CA MET A 1 5.08 -15.26 -7.81
C MET A 1 4.18 -14.00 -7.71
N TYR A 2 4.11 -13.15 -8.75
CA TYR A 2 3.44 -11.83 -8.65
C TYR A 2 2.35 -11.59 -9.71
N SER A 3 2.25 -12.46 -10.72
CA SER A 3 1.32 -12.29 -11.86
C SER A 3 -0.14 -12.47 -11.46
N GLU A 4 -0.47 -13.51 -10.70
CA GLU A 4 -1.84 -13.77 -10.25
C GLU A 4 -2.40 -12.67 -9.31
N PRO A 5 -1.68 -12.23 -8.25
CA PRO A 5 -2.18 -11.13 -7.43
C PRO A 5 -2.25 -9.81 -8.20
N ALA A 6 -1.37 -9.57 -9.18
CA ALA A 6 -1.46 -8.40 -10.05
C ALA A 6 -2.73 -8.41 -10.93
N LYS A 7 -3.06 -9.56 -11.55
CA LYS A 7 -4.32 -9.71 -12.32
C LYS A 7 -5.55 -9.52 -11.44
N PHE A 8 -5.53 -10.04 -10.21
CA PHE A 8 -6.61 -9.86 -9.26
C PHE A 8 -6.82 -8.39 -8.90
N VAL A 9 -5.75 -7.66 -8.57
CA VAL A 9 -5.85 -6.22 -8.28
C VAL A 9 -6.33 -5.43 -9.50
N ALA A 10 -5.90 -5.79 -10.71
CA ALA A 10 -6.41 -5.17 -11.94
C ALA A 10 -7.93 -5.36 -12.07
N ASN A 11 -8.42 -6.58 -11.88
CA ASN A 11 -9.86 -6.89 -11.91
C ASN A 11 -10.64 -6.11 -10.84
N LEU A 12 -10.11 -5.99 -9.62
CA LEU A 12 -10.73 -5.19 -8.55
C LEU A 12 -10.82 -3.71 -8.91
N ARG A 13 -9.81 -3.16 -9.60
CA ARG A 13 -9.83 -1.77 -10.06
C ARG A 13 -10.84 -1.56 -11.18
N ASP A 14 -10.94 -2.49 -12.11
CA ASP A 14 -11.89 -2.42 -13.23
C ASP A 14 -13.35 -2.50 -12.76
N LYS A 15 -13.64 -3.31 -11.74
CA LYS A 15 -15.00 -3.51 -11.20
C LYS A 15 -15.38 -2.57 -10.07
N LYS A 16 -14.53 -1.60 -9.76
CA LYS A 16 -14.71 -0.74 -8.60
C LYS A 16 -15.88 0.22 -8.77
N THR A 17 -16.71 0.35 -7.73
CA THR A 17 -17.86 1.27 -7.70
C THR A 17 -17.67 2.46 -6.76
N ASP A 18 -16.59 2.47 -5.98
CA ASP A 18 -16.29 3.50 -4.99
C ASP A 18 -15.01 4.28 -5.32
N LYS A 19 -14.66 5.24 -4.45
CA LYS A 19 -13.47 6.09 -4.56
C LYS A 19 -12.36 5.72 -3.58
N ASN A 20 -12.41 4.55 -2.93
CA ASN A 20 -11.42 4.12 -1.94
C ASN A 20 -10.04 3.90 -2.60
N ILE A 21 -8.99 3.49 -1.90
CA ILE A 21 -7.69 3.21 -2.53
C ILE A 21 -7.51 1.70 -2.65
N ILE A 22 -7.13 1.21 -3.85
CA ILE A 22 -6.75 -0.20 -4.06
C ILE A 22 -5.28 -0.24 -4.47
N MET A 23 -4.43 -0.72 -3.55
CA MET A 23 -2.99 -0.74 -3.70
C MET A 23 -2.47 -2.17 -3.84
N PHE A 24 -1.59 -2.39 -4.81
CA PHE A 24 -0.80 -3.61 -4.94
C PHE A 24 0.66 -3.24 -4.70
N LYS A 25 1.17 -3.60 -3.51
CA LYS A 25 2.58 -3.44 -3.17
C LYS A 25 3.31 -4.72 -3.50
N CYS A 26 4.36 -4.60 -4.32
CA CYS A 26 5.16 -5.73 -4.77
C CYS A 26 6.62 -5.48 -4.40
N GLU A 27 7.19 -6.33 -3.57
CA GLU A 27 8.61 -6.29 -3.21
C GLU A 27 9.40 -7.27 -4.10
N LEU A 28 10.08 -6.74 -5.11
CA LEU A 28 10.84 -7.56 -6.07
C LEU A 28 12.19 -8.06 -5.52
N GLY A 29 12.68 -7.47 -4.43
CA GLY A 29 13.92 -7.86 -3.75
C GLY A 29 13.73 -8.73 -2.52
N ALA A 30 12.50 -9.17 -2.24
CA ALA A 30 12.14 -9.95 -1.06
C ALA A 30 11.63 -11.33 -1.46
N GLY A 31 11.99 -12.35 -0.68
CA GLY A 31 11.45 -13.71 -0.82
C GLY A 31 10.08 -13.87 -0.14
N HIS A 32 9.65 -15.12 0.04
CA HIS A 32 8.36 -15.45 0.68
C HIS A 32 8.18 -14.84 2.08
N PHE A 33 9.28 -14.63 2.80
CA PHE A 33 9.30 -14.14 4.18
C PHE A 33 9.56 -12.63 4.32
N SER A 34 9.27 -11.84 3.27
CA SER A 34 9.61 -10.40 3.24
C SER A 34 11.13 -10.15 3.24
N LYS A 35 11.54 -8.87 3.26
CA LYS A 35 12.95 -8.48 3.32
C LYS A 35 13.54 -8.89 4.68
N SER A 36 14.69 -9.58 4.65
CA SER A 36 15.32 -10.20 5.82
C SER A 36 16.30 -9.26 6.54
N GLY A 37 15.88 -8.05 6.89
CA GLY A 37 16.74 -7.12 7.62
C GLY A 37 16.11 -6.59 8.90
N ARG A 38 16.97 -6.02 9.76
CA ARG A 38 16.64 -5.61 11.13
C ARG A 38 15.53 -4.55 11.18
N PHE A 39 15.48 -3.65 10.20
CA PHE A 39 14.57 -2.50 10.20
C PHE A 39 13.45 -2.62 9.16
N GLU A 40 13.56 -3.58 8.26
CA GLU A 40 12.65 -3.78 7.14
C GLU A 40 11.26 -4.21 7.60
N LYS A 41 11.20 -4.97 8.71
CA LYS A 41 9.92 -5.27 9.37
C LYS A 41 9.26 -4.00 9.91
N LEU A 42 10.01 -3.12 10.57
CA LEU A 42 9.49 -1.84 11.07
C LEU A 42 9.06 -0.92 9.94
N GLN A 43 9.80 -0.91 8.83
CA GLN A 43 9.44 -0.14 7.64
C GLN A 43 8.14 -0.68 7.00
N GLU A 44 7.98 -2.01 6.94
CA GLU A 44 6.75 -2.63 6.45
C GLU A 44 5.55 -2.27 7.34
N ASP A 45 5.73 -2.36 8.65
CA ASP A 45 4.69 -2.04 9.62
C ASP A 45 4.31 -0.54 9.52
N ALA A 46 5.30 0.36 9.46
CA ALA A 46 5.08 1.79 9.26
C ALA A 46 4.32 2.08 7.96
N PHE A 47 4.65 1.39 6.88
CA PHE A 47 3.94 1.51 5.61
C PHE A 47 2.48 1.07 5.72
N ILE A 48 2.21 -0.09 6.35
CA ILE A 48 0.86 -0.60 6.57
C ILE A 48 0.03 0.39 7.41
N TYR A 49 0.57 0.86 8.53
CA TYR A 49 -0.13 1.83 9.38
C TYR A 49 -0.41 3.14 8.65
N THR A 50 0.55 3.65 7.88
CA THR A 50 0.37 4.87 7.09
C THR A 50 -0.72 4.68 6.03
N PHE A 51 -0.75 3.52 5.36
CA PHE A 51 -1.80 3.20 4.39
C PHE A 51 -3.18 3.18 5.04
N ILE A 52 -3.32 2.51 6.19
CA ILE A 52 -4.58 2.45 6.95
C ILE A 52 -5.02 3.86 7.37
N MET A 53 -4.12 4.63 8.00
CA MET A 53 -4.40 6.00 8.42
C MET A 53 -4.81 6.88 7.23
N LYS A 54 -4.14 6.73 6.08
CA LYS A 54 -4.48 7.46 4.86
C LYS A 54 -5.85 7.08 4.32
N THR A 55 -6.19 5.79 4.32
CA THR A 55 -7.51 5.31 3.85
C THR A 55 -8.67 5.67 4.77
N LEU A 56 -8.38 5.97 6.03
CA LEU A 56 -9.36 6.41 7.04
C LEU A 56 -9.34 7.94 7.22
N ASP A 57 -8.66 8.68 6.34
CA ASP A 57 -8.51 10.14 6.41
C ASP A 57 -7.95 10.66 7.76
N MET A 58 -7.13 9.84 8.44
CA MET A 58 -6.50 10.14 9.73
C MET A 58 -5.13 10.81 9.59
N VAL A 59 -4.63 10.95 8.36
CA VAL A 59 -3.40 11.71 8.08
C VAL A 59 -3.81 13.13 7.75
N PRO A 60 -3.27 14.16 8.45
CA PRO A 60 -3.57 15.55 8.11
C PRO A 60 -3.26 15.78 6.64
N ALA A 61 -4.16 16.46 5.93
CA ALA A 61 -3.83 17.02 4.63
C ALA A 61 -2.60 17.90 4.86
N GLY A 62 -1.42 17.45 4.44
CA GLY A 62 -0.19 18.21 4.59
C GLY A 62 -0.50 19.63 4.14
N GLY A 63 -0.25 20.59 5.04
CA GLY A 63 -0.72 21.97 4.88
C GLY A 63 -0.62 22.40 3.43
N SER A 64 -1.78 22.59 2.81
CA SER A 64 -1.89 23.41 1.62
C SER A 64 -1.37 24.77 2.04
N GLY A 65 -0.09 25.03 1.79
CA GLY A 65 0.44 26.38 1.65
C GLY A 65 -0.32 27.01 0.49
N GLY A 66 -1.48 27.60 0.82
CA GLY A 66 -2.15 28.54 -0.04
C GLY A 66 -1.25 29.76 -0.17
N ASN A 67 -0.79 30.01 -1.39
CA ASN A 67 -0.68 31.38 -1.88
C ASN A 67 -2.08 31.82 -2.33
#